data_AF-A0A846X3A8-F1
#
_entry.id   AF-A0A846X3A8-F1
#
_cell.length_a   1.000
_cell.length_b   1.000
_cell.length_c   1.000
_cell.angle_alpha   90.00
_cell.angle_beta   90.00
_cell.angle_gamma   90.00
#
_symmetry.space_group_name_H-M   'P 1'
#
loop_
_entity.id
_entity.type
_entity.pdbx_description
1 polymer ?
#
loop_
_entity_poly.entity_id
_entity_poly.type
_entity_poly.pdbx_seq_one_letter_code
_entity_poly.pdbx_strand_id
1 'polypeptide(L)'
;MTVLAGRDADAAPKQSVRDQALDAVSGFLRGREWSAVTMAAVAREAGVSRQTLYNEFGSRKGMAVAYVTRFVDGLLAFVQERIDANPGRIGEAVEDAMRGVFQIGMGDPVVLNIVGPNPHRDLMGIVTVDGTPIMQRATEGLAEILAMSWAQVRRSEAQVAAGVLVRLAFSHLTMPIEGPDEAAREVSQVLSPFLTQAVRA
;
A
#
# COMPACT_ATOMS: atom_id res chain seq x y z
N MET A 1 22.58 -41.24 -30.88
CA MET A 1 23.73 -40.31 -31.00
C MET A 1 23.17 -39.03 -31.62
N THR A 2 23.06 -37.88 -30.99
CA THR A 2 23.72 -37.31 -29.80
C THR A 2 22.82 -36.20 -29.24
N VAL A 3 22.69 -36.17 -27.92
CA VAL A 3 22.08 -35.11 -27.09
C VAL A 3 23.06 -33.95 -26.97
N LEU A 4 22.58 -32.70 -27.07
CA LEU A 4 22.94 -31.54 -26.23
C LEU A 4 21.73 -30.57 -26.31
N ALA A 5 20.88 -30.39 -25.29
CA ALA A 5 21.11 -29.68 -24.02
C ALA A 5 21.59 -28.22 -24.26
N GLY A 6 20.93 -27.16 -23.81
CA GLY A 6 19.81 -27.03 -22.90
C GLY A 6 18.94 -25.83 -23.27
N ARG A 7 17.63 -25.99 -23.11
CA ARG A 7 16.76 -24.86 -22.78
C ARG A 7 17.18 -24.45 -21.38
N ASP A 8 17.80 -23.29 -21.25
CA ASP A 8 17.91 -22.61 -19.98
C ASP A 8 16.51 -22.53 -19.40
N ALA A 9 16.31 -23.31 -18.34
CA ALA A 9 15.11 -23.28 -17.55
C ALA A 9 14.92 -21.83 -17.09
N ASP A 10 13.72 -21.33 -17.32
CA ASP A 10 13.19 -20.03 -16.93
C ASP A 10 13.51 -19.77 -15.45
N ALA A 11 14.67 -19.17 -15.18
CA ALA A 11 15.09 -18.82 -13.84
C ALA A 11 14.29 -17.58 -13.47
N ALA A 12 13.34 -17.74 -12.55
CA ALA A 12 12.60 -16.63 -11.97
C ALA A 12 13.56 -15.48 -11.66
N PRO A 13 13.24 -14.22 -12.04
CA PRO A 13 14.14 -13.10 -11.87
C PRO A 13 14.61 -13.04 -10.41
N LYS A 14 15.92 -12.93 -10.20
CA LYS A 14 16.49 -12.80 -8.85
C LYS A 14 15.81 -11.63 -8.16
N GLN A 15 15.10 -11.93 -7.07
CA GLN A 15 14.42 -10.92 -6.26
C GLN A 15 15.41 -9.82 -5.88
N SER A 16 15.00 -8.56 -5.98
CA SER A 16 15.89 -7.45 -5.67
C SER A 16 16.28 -7.47 -4.18
N VAL A 17 17.45 -6.91 -3.84
CA VAL A 17 17.86 -6.72 -2.44
C VAL A 17 16.79 -5.96 -1.66
N ARG A 18 16.17 -4.97 -2.30
CA ARG A 18 15.08 -4.19 -1.74
C ARG A 18 13.92 -5.09 -1.33
N ASP A 19 13.44 -5.94 -2.21
CA ASP A 19 12.28 -6.79 -1.94
C ASP A 19 12.59 -7.84 -0.86
N GLN A 20 13.78 -8.47 -0.91
CA GLN A 20 14.22 -9.40 0.13
C GLN A 20 14.24 -8.75 1.53
N ALA A 21 14.77 -7.52 1.60
CA ALA A 21 14.82 -6.77 2.84
C ALA A 21 13.42 -6.40 3.36
N LEU A 22 12.53 -5.94 2.48
CA LEU A 22 11.18 -5.57 2.87
C LEU A 22 10.33 -6.80 3.24
N ASP A 23 10.57 -7.96 2.64
CA ASP A 23 9.97 -9.24 3.05
C ASP A 23 10.43 -9.67 4.44
N ALA A 24 11.73 -9.54 4.74
CA ALA A 24 12.24 -9.75 6.08
C ALA A 24 11.56 -8.81 7.11
N VAL A 25 11.36 -7.54 6.77
CA VAL A 25 10.59 -6.59 7.61
C VAL A 25 9.16 -7.10 7.85
N SER A 26 8.46 -7.52 6.80
CA SER A 26 7.11 -8.09 6.92
C SER A 26 7.09 -9.32 7.84
N GLY A 27 8.05 -10.23 7.67
CA GLY A 27 8.20 -11.42 8.50
C GLY A 27 8.38 -11.10 9.99
N PHE A 28 9.19 -10.10 10.32
CA PHE A 28 9.33 -9.64 11.71
C PHE A 28 8.02 -9.10 12.28
N LEU A 29 7.28 -8.32 11.50
CA LEU A 29 6.05 -7.68 11.96
C LEU A 29 4.87 -8.64 12.16
N ARG A 30 4.92 -9.87 11.62
CA ARG A 30 3.88 -10.89 11.87
C ARG A 30 3.86 -11.46 13.29
N GLY A 31 4.86 -11.16 14.12
CA GLY A 31 4.91 -11.65 15.50
C GLY A 31 5.78 -10.84 16.45
N ARG A 32 6.27 -9.67 16.03
CA ARG A 32 7.13 -8.79 16.84
C ARG A 32 6.77 -7.33 16.60
N GLU A 33 7.07 -6.50 17.59
CA GLU A 33 6.97 -5.06 17.48
C GLU A 33 8.06 -4.49 16.55
N TRP A 34 7.78 -3.32 15.97
CA TRP A 34 8.72 -2.60 15.11
C TRP A 34 10.06 -2.30 15.80
N SER A 35 10.08 -2.20 17.14
CA SER A 35 11.31 -2.08 17.95
C SER A 35 12.37 -3.13 17.60
N ALA A 36 11.96 -4.36 17.27
CA ALA A 36 12.84 -5.48 16.92
C ALA A 36 13.39 -5.40 15.48
N VAL A 37 12.79 -4.56 14.62
CA VAL A 37 13.19 -4.38 13.22
C VAL A 37 14.39 -3.43 13.14
N THR A 38 15.59 -4.00 13.27
CA THR A 38 16.87 -3.28 13.14
C THR A 38 17.54 -3.55 11.81
N MET A 39 18.38 -2.62 11.32
CA MET A 39 19.19 -2.83 10.10
C MET A 39 20.00 -4.13 10.16
N ALA A 40 20.54 -4.48 11.33
CA ALA A 40 21.31 -5.71 11.50
C ALA A 40 20.44 -6.97 11.43
N ALA A 41 19.25 -6.95 12.05
CA ALA A 41 18.32 -8.08 12.02
C ALA A 41 17.78 -8.32 10.61
N VAL A 42 17.39 -7.25 9.90
CA VAL A 42 16.90 -7.33 8.53
C VAL A 42 18.00 -7.80 7.58
N ALA A 43 19.25 -7.31 7.73
CA ALA A 43 20.35 -7.75 6.87
C ALA A 43 20.58 -9.25 6.98
N ARG A 44 20.58 -9.77 8.22
CA ARG A 44 20.74 -11.20 8.50
C ARG A 44 19.61 -12.03 7.91
N GLU A 45 18.37 -11.61 8.11
CA GLU A 45 17.18 -12.33 7.61
C GLU A 45 17.11 -12.33 6.08
N ALA A 46 17.41 -11.18 5.46
CA ALA A 46 17.43 -11.03 4.00
C ALA A 46 18.67 -11.64 3.33
N GLY A 47 19.62 -12.21 4.09
CA GLY A 47 20.83 -12.82 3.54
C GLY A 47 21.81 -11.83 2.88
N VAL A 48 21.80 -10.56 3.29
CA VAL A 48 22.65 -9.50 2.73
C VAL A 48 23.55 -8.87 3.79
N SER A 49 24.59 -8.13 3.36
CA SER A 49 25.44 -7.40 4.30
C SER A 49 24.72 -6.17 4.86
N ARG A 50 25.11 -5.74 6.08
CA ARG A 50 24.62 -4.47 6.65
C ARG A 50 24.94 -3.29 5.74
N GLN A 51 26.14 -3.25 5.15
CA GLN A 51 26.53 -2.20 4.22
C GLN A 51 25.59 -2.14 3.02
N THR A 52 25.18 -3.29 2.49
CA THR A 52 24.22 -3.37 1.38
C THR A 52 22.88 -2.74 1.76
N LEU A 53 22.35 -3.03 2.95
CA LEU A 53 21.11 -2.37 3.41
C LEU A 53 21.27 -0.87 3.60
N TYR A 54 22.39 -0.42 4.16
CA TYR A 54 22.66 1.01 4.29
C TYR A 54 22.78 1.69 2.92
N ASN A 55 23.37 1.03 1.94
CA ASN A 55 23.44 1.56 0.57
C ASN A 55 22.06 1.64 -0.09
N GLU A 56 21.20 0.63 0.12
CA GLU A 56 19.85 0.56 -0.47
C GLU A 56 18.87 1.56 0.16
N PHE A 57 18.88 1.68 1.49
CA PHE A 57 17.85 2.42 2.23
C PHE A 57 18.38 3.69 2.92
N GLY A 58 19.69 3.88 3.01
CA GLY A 58 20.35 4.96 3.72
C GLY A 58 20.27 4.86 5.25
N SER A 59 19.10 4.55 5.80
CA SER A 59 18.84 4.48 7.24
C SER A 59 17.67 3.56 7.58
N ARG A 60 17.49 3.26 8.87
CA ARG A 60 16.29 2.56 9.37
C ARG A 60 15.01 3.29 9.00
N LYS A 61 15.00 4.62 9.09
CA LYS A 61 13.86 5.45 8.67
C LYS A 61 13.60 5.33 7.17
N GLY A 62 14.64 5.34 6.33
CA GLY A 62 14.51 5.13 4.89
C GLY A 62 13.95 3.75 4.54
N MET A 63 14.36 2.71 5.27
CA MET A 63 13.80 1.36 5.15
C MET A 63 12.32 1.33 5.57
N ALA A 64 11.96 2.05 6.64
CA ALA A 64 10.57 2.19 7.07
C ALA A 64 9.71 2.87 6.00
N VAL A 65 10.17 3.99 5.43
CA VAL A 65 9.48 4.69 4.33
C VAL A 65 9.30 3.75 3.14
N ALA A 66 10.34 3.01 2.76
CA ALA A 66 10.26 2.04 1.67
C ALA A 66 9.23 0.93 1.95
N TYR A 67 9.17 0.44 3.20
CA TYR A 67 8.20 -0.57 3.61
C TYR A 67 6.76 -0.04 3.58
N VAL A 68 6.50 1.16 4.12
CA VAL A 68 5.16 1.79 4.06
C VAL A 68 4.76 2.09 2.62
N THR A 69 5.70 2.55 1.79
CA THR A 69 5.43 2.79 0.36
C THR A 69 5.01 1.50 -0.34
N ARG A 70 5.70 0.38 -0.07
CA ARG A 70 5.33 -0.94 -0.62
C ARG A 70 3.95 -1.40 -0.13
N PHE A 71 3.62 -1.13 1.13
CA PHE A 71 2.30 -1.42 1.67
C PHE A 71 1.19 -0.62 0.94
N VAL A 72 1.43 0.68 0.71
CA VAL A 72 0.51 1.53 -0.07
C VAL A 72 0.37 1.05 -1.51
N ASP A 73 1.47 0.68 -2.17
CA ASP A 73 1.44 0.11 -3.52
C ASP A 73 0.62 -1.20 -3.56
N GLY A 74 0.71 -2.02 -2.51
CA GLY A 74 -0.12 -3.22 -2.37
C GLY A 74 -1.62 -2.89 -2.23
N LEU A 75 -1.98 -1.86 -1.47
CA LEU A 75 -3.37 -1.39 -1.37
C LEU A 75 -3.89 -0.85 -2.70
N LEU A 76 -3.06 -0.11 -3.46
CA LEU A 76 -3.42 0.38 -4.79
C LEU A 76 -3.67 -0.77 -5.76
N ALA A 77 -2.80 -1.79 -5.77
CA ALA A 77 -2.99 -2.99 -6.58
C ALA A 77 -4.29 -3.71 -6.20
N PHE A 78 -4.58 -3.85 -4.90
CA PHE A 78 -5.84 -4.41 -4.42
C PHE A 78 -7.06 -3.61 -4.92
N VAL A 79 -7.01 -2.28 -4.85
CA VAL A 79 -8.10 -1.41 -5.33
C VAL A 79 -8.32 -1.60 -6.84
N GLN A 80 -7.26 -1.67 -7.63
CA GLN A 80 -7.36 -1.95 -9.06
C GLN A 80 -8.09 -3.27 -9.33
N GLU A 81 -7.72 -4.35 -8.62
CA GLU A 81 -8.40 -5.64 -8.73
C GLU A 81 -9.90 -5.56 -8.38
N ARG A 82 -10.25 -4.85 -7.30
CA ARG A 82 -11.66 -4.69 -6.89
C ARG A 82 -12.46 -3.87 -7.91
N ILE A 83 -11.86 -2.83 -8.49
CA ILE A 83 -12.51 -2.06 -9.55
C ILE A 83 -12.74 -2.95 -10.77
N ASP A 84 -11.73 -3.71 -11.20
CA ASP A 84 -11.83 -4.59 -12.38
C ASP A 84 -12.84 -5.73 -12.19
N ALA A 85 -13.03 -6.21 -10.95
CA ALA A 85 -14.02 -7.22 -10.62
C ALA A 85 -15.48 -6.72 -10.65
N ASN A 86 -15.70 -5.39 -10.76
CA ASN A 86 -17.04 -4.78 -10.66
C ASN A 86 -17.42 -3.93 -11.90
N PRO A 87 -17.33 -4.47 -13.13
CA PRO A 87 -17.57 -3.69 -14.35
C PRO A 87 -19.00 -3.13 -14.42
N GLY A 88 -19.12 -1.84 -14.71
CA GLY A 88 -20.40 -1.13 -14.86
C GLY A 88 -21.10 -0.78 -13.54
N ARG A 89 -20.57 -1.19 -12.37
CA ARG A 89 -21.20 -1.04 -11.06
C ARG A 89 -20.36 -0.15 -10.15
N ILE A 90 -20.39 1.17 -10.39
CA ILE A 90 -19.51 2.16 -9.71
C ILE A 90 -19.66 2.10 -8.19
N GLY A 91 -20.89 2.15 -7.67
CA GLY A 91 -21.13 2.14 -6.23
C GLY A 91 -20.60 0.87 -5.56
N GLU A 92 -20.84 -0.29 -6.18
CA GLU A 92 -20.37 -1.58 -5.67
C GLU A 92 -18.84 -1.70 -5.76
N ALA A 93 -18.22 -1.18 -6.82
CA ALA A 93 -16.77 -1.14 -6.96
C ALA A 93 -16.10 -0.29 -5.87
N VAL A 94 -16.67 0.89 -5.56
CA VAL A 94 -16.16 1.78 -4.51
C VAL A 94 -16.34 1.14 -3.14
N GLU A 95 -17.51 0.58 -2.84
CA GLU A 95 -17.78 -0.05 -1.55
C GLU A 95 -16.91 -1.28 -1.31
N ASP A 96 -16.75 -2.16 -2.32
CA ASP A 96 -15.89 -3.34 -2.24
C ASP A 96 -14.42 -2.95 -2.05
N ALA A 97 -13.92 -1.97 -2.83
CA ALA A 97 -12.56 -1.47 -2.69
C ALA A 97 -12.30 -0.86 -1.31
N MET A 98 -13.17 0.05 -0.83
CA MET A 98 -12.99 0.71 0.46
C MET A 98 -13.09 -0.27 1.63
N ARG A 99 -14.04 -1.20 1.59
CA ARG A 99 -14.17 -2.25 2.61
C ARG A 99 -12.90 -3.07 2.71
N GLY A 100 -12.38 -3.54 1.58
CA GLY A 100 -11.15 -4.32 1.57
C GLY A 100 -9.93 -3.53 2.03
N VAL A 101 -9.78 -2.27 1.61
CA VAL A 101 -8.70 -1.38 2.08
C VAL A 101 -8.73 -1.23 3.59
N PHE A 102 -9.89 -1.00 4.20
CA PHE A 102 -10.00 -0.85 5.64
C PHE A 102 -9.79 -2.17 6.39
N GLN A 103 -10.32 -3.28 5.89
CA GLN A 103 -10.09 -4.60 6.47
C GLN A 103 -8.61 -4.98 6.47
N ILE A 104 -7.92 -4.78 5.34
CA ILE A 104 -6.49 -5.06 5.21
C ILE A 104 -5.70 -4.08 6.08
N GLY A 105 -5.96 -2.78 5.95
CA GLY A 105 -5.12 -1.77 6.58
C GLY A 105 -5.26 -1.69 8.09
N MET A 106 -6.47 -1.78 8.64
CA MET A 106 -6.66 -1.76 10.10
C MET A 106 -6.06 -3.00 10.78
N GLY A 107 -5.94 -4.11 10.06
CA GLY A 107 -5.30 -5.34 10.53
C GLY A 107 -3.80 -5.43 10.25
N ASP A 108 -3.24 -4.53 9.45
CA ASP A 108 -1.84 -4.65 9.03
C ASP A 108 -0.89 -4.28 10.20
N PRO A 109 0.11 -5.12 10.48
CA PRO A 109 1.10 -4.84 11.52
C PRO A 109 1.77 -3.47 11.42
N VAL A 110 2.00 -2.93 10.22
CA VAL A 110 2.61 -1.61 10.06
C VAL A 110 1.72 -0.51 10.60
N VAL A 111 0.42 -0.59 10.31
CA VAL A 111 -0.58 0.37 10.78
C VAL A 111 -0.73 0.25 12.28
N LEU A 112 -0.82 -0.98 12.82
CA LEU A 112 -0.88 -1.22 14.26
C LEU A 112 0.35 -0.66 15.02
N ASN A 113 1.54 -0.71 14.43
CA ASN A 113 2.76 -0.12 15.01
C ASN A 113 2.86 1.41 14.85
N ILE A 114 2.02 2.01 14.00
CA ILE A 114 1.86 3.46 13.85
C ILE A 114 0.86 4.01 14.88
N VAL A 115 -0.28 3.35 15.04
CA VAL A 115 -1.45 3.86 15.80
C VAL A 115 -1.60 3.27 17.20
N GLY A 116 -0.87 2.19 17.48
CA GLY A 116 -0.97 1.46 18.74
C GLY A 116 -0.53 2.27 19.97
N PRO A 117 -0.68 1.70 21.18
CA PRO A 117 -0.45 2.41 22.44
C PRO A 117 1.00 2.89 22.63
N ASN A 118 1.96 2.30 21.91
CA ASN A 118 3.37 2.65 21.95
C ASN A 118 3.89 2.97 20.55
N PRO A 119 3.49 4.10 19.95
CA PRO A 119 3.80 4.39 18.56
C PRO A 119 5.28 4.72 18.39
N HIS A 120 5.92 4.16 17.36
CA HIS A 120 7.34 4.36 17.13
C HIS A 120 7.62 5.67 16.39
N ARG A 121 8.55 6.50 16.90
CA ARG A 121 8.88 7.83 16.34
C ARG A 121 9.18 7.80 14.84
N ASP A 122 9.94 6.80 14.40
CA ASP A 122 10.32 6.65 12.98
C ASP A 122 9.10 6.38 12.09
N LEU A 123 8.08 5.68 12.60
CA LEU A 123 6.84 5.39 11.89
C LEU A 123 5.83 6.55 12.02
N MET A 124 5.73 7.18 13.20
CA MET A 124 4.88 8.37 13.40
C MET A 124 5.29 9.52 12.49
N GLY A 125 6.60 9.74 12.30
CA GLY A 125 7.09 10.78 11.39
C GLY A 125 6.60 10.57 9.96
N ILE A 126 6.54 9.30 9.52
CA ILE A 126 6.07 8.91 8.19
C ILE A 126 4.58 9.22 8.00
N VAL A 127 3.77 9.18 9.05
CA VAL A 127 2.33 9.44 8.93
C VAL A 127 1.91 10.87 9.29
N THR A 128 2.83 11.70 9.74
CA THR A 128 2.56 13.08 10.16
C THR A 128 3.34 14.09 9.34
N VAL A 129 4.59 14.37 9.72
CA VAL A 129 5.42 15.45 9.18
C VAL A 129 6.02 15.09 7.82
N ASP A 130 6.41 13.83 7.64
CA ASP A 130 7.11 13.35 6.45
C ASP A 130 6.20 12.53 5.52
N GLY A 131 4.89 12.53 5.75
CA GLY A 131 3.94 11.68 5.01
C GLY A 131 3.55 12.18 3.63
N THR A 132 3.94 13.41 3.27
CA THR A 132 3.59 14.03 1.97
C THR A 132 3.94 13.15 0.77
N PRO A 133 5.13 12.55 0.65
CA PRO A 133 5.47 11.72 -0.51
C PRO A 133 4.60 10.46 -0.62
N ILE A 134 4.21 9.86 0.50
CA ILE A 134 3.35 8.67 0.51
C ILE A 134 1.92 9.04 0.11
N MET A 135 1.41 10.16 0.63
CA MET A 135 0.09 10.69 0.25
C MET A 135 0.04 11.06 -1.24
N GLN A 136 1.10 11.66 -1.77
CA GLN A 136 1.24 11.95 -3.20
C GLN A 136 1.24 10.68 -4.03
N ARG A 137 2.06 9.69 -3.67
CA ARG A 137 2.10 8.38 -4.34
C ARG A 137 0.74 7.69 -4.37
N ALA A 138 0.06 7.63 -3.22
CA ALA A 138 -1.28 7.04 -3.12
C ALA A 138 -2.30 7.81 -3.98
N THR A 139 -2.25 9.14 -3.98
CA THR A 139 -3.16 9.99 -4.76
C THR A 139 -2.94 9.80 -6.26
N GLU A 140 -1.69 9.86 -6.71
CA GLU A 140 -1.32 9.68 -8.12
C GLU A 140 -1.72 8.30 -8.62
N GLY A 141 -1.38 7.24 -7.86
CA GLY A 141 -1.73 5.87 -8.21
C GLY A 141 -3.24 5.65 -8.28
N LEU A 142 -4.01 6.13 -7.30
CA LEU A 142 -5.46 5.99 -7.31
C LEU A 142 -6.09 6.80 -8.45
N ALA A 143 -5.59 8.00 -8.74
CA ALA A 143 -6.08 8.79 -9.87
C ALA A 143 -5.82 8.10 -11.22
N GLU A 144 -4.67 7.43 -11.35
CA GLU A 144 -4.34 6.62 -12.53
C GLU A 144 -5.29 5.42 -12.67
N ILE A 145 -5.50 4.67 -11.59
CA ILE A 145 -6.46 3.54 -11.54
C ILE A 145 -7.86 4.00 -11.99
N LEU A 146 -8.38 5.09 -11.40
CA LEU A 146 -9.71 5.61 -11.74
C LEU A 146 -9.80 6.04 -13.22
N ALA A 147 -8.76 6.68 -13.75
CA ALA A 147 -8.74 7.17 -15.13
C ALA A 147 -8.56 6.06 -16.18
N MET A 148 -7.86 4.97 -15.82
CA MET A 148 -7.52 3.87 -16.73
C MET A 148 -8.45 2.66 -16.61
N SER A 149 -9.23 2.56 -15.54
CA SER A 149 -10.25 1.52 -15.36
C SER A 149 -11.35 1.59 -16.43
N TRP A 150 -12.23 0.58 -16.43
CA TRP A 150 -13.44 0.56 -17.26
C TRP A 150 -14.35 1.78 -17.05
N ALA A 151 -14.26 2.46 -15.89
CA ALA A 151 -15.04 3.64 -15.59
C ALA A 151 -14.52 4.90 -16.30
N GLN A 152 -13.27 4.89 -16.80
CA GLN A 152 -12.66 5.98 -17.56
C GLN A 152 -12.93 7.39 -17.00
N VAL A 153 -12.79 7.54 -15.68
CA VAL A 153 -13.07 8.80 -14.98
C VAL A 153 -12.22 9.92 -15.58
N ARG A 154 -12.80 11.11 -15.82
CA ARG A 154 -12.03 12.24 -16.36
C ARG A 154 -10.81 12.53 -15.46
N ARG A 155 -9.62 12.69 -16.06
CA ARG A 155 -8.36 12.89 -15.30
C ARG A 155 -8.44 13.97 -14.21
N SER A 156 -9.09 15.10 -14.49
CA SER A 156 -9.27 16.17 -13.50
C SER A 156 -10.13 15.74 -12.31
N GLU A 157 -11.16 14.95 -12.54
CA GLU A 157 -12.06 14.45 -11.48
C GLU A 157 -11.45 13.26 -10.75
N ALA A 158 -10.70 12.40 -11.45
CA ALA A 158 -9.93 11.33 -10.85
C ALA A 158 -8.90 11.86 -9.83
N GLN A 159 -8.22 12.96 -10.16
CA GLN A 159 -7.29 13.63 -9.24
C GLN A 159 -7.99 14.19 -8.00
N VAL A 160 -9.16 14.82 -8.17
CA VAL A 160 -9.97 15.34 -7.05
C VAL A 160 -10.45 14.20 -6.16
N ALA A 161 -11.08 13.17 -6.74
CA ALA A 161 -11.57 12.00 -6.02
C ALA A 161 -10.44 11.30 -5.27
N ALA A 162 -9.32 11.01 -5.94
CA ALA A 162 -8.19 10.33 -5.34
C ALA A 162 -7.61 11.12 -4.16
N GLY A 163 -7.44 12.44 -4.31
CA GLY A 163 -6.92 13.27 -3.24
C GLY A 163 -7.82 13.26 -1.99
N VAL A 164 -9.13 13.24 -2.16
CA VAL A 164 -10.09 13.16 -1.04
C VAL A 164 -10.11 11.76 -0.44
N LEU A 165 -10.26 10.72 -1.27
CA LEU A 165 -10.32 9.32 -0.85
C LEU A 165 -9.07 8.90 -0.08
N VAL A 166 -7.88 9.28 -0.54
CA VAL A 166 -6.62 8.94 0.14
C VAL A 166 -6.55 9.60 1.51
N ARG A 167 -6.99 10.86 1.66
CA ARG A 167 -7.03 11.54 2.97
C ARG A 167 -8.02 10.89 3.94
N LEU A 168 -9.21 10.53 3.46
CA LEU A 168 -10.19 9.81 4.26
C LEU A 168 -9.65 8.43 4.66
N ALA A 169 -9.11 7.67 3.70
CA ALA A 169 -8.56 6.36 3.96
C ALA A 169 -7.45 6.41 5.02
N PHE A 170 -6.52 7.36 4.86
CA PHE A 170 -5.45 7.59 5.81
C PHE A 170 -5.96 7.98 7.19
N SER A 171 -6.97 8.86 7.27
CA SER A 171 -7.62 9.25 8.52
C SER A 171 -8.24 8.05 9.23
N HIS A 172 -9.05 7.24 8.54
CA HIS A 172 -9.66 6.04 9.14
C HIS A 172 -8.63 4.98 9.57
N LEU A 173 -7.53 4.83 8.83
CA LEU A 173 -6.46 3.89 9.18
C LEU A 173 -5.65 4.36 10.40
N THR A 174 -5.41 5.68 10.50
CA THR A 174 -4.57 6.25 11.57
C THR A 174 -5.34 6.65 12.84
N MET A 175 -6.64 6.93 12.69
CA MET A 175 -7.54 7.34 13.76
C MET A 175 -8.91 6.63 13.58
N PRO A 176 -8.96 5.31 13.78
CA PRO A 176 -10.19 4.55 13.62
C PRO A 176 -11.19 4.91 14.75
N ILE A 177 -12.35 5.45 14.35
CA ILE A 177 -13.51 5.65 15.24
C ILE A 177 -14.47 4.47 15.11
N GLU A 178 -14.63 3.99 13.88
CA GLU A 178 -15.57 2.95 13.49
C GLU A 178 -14.84 1.70 12.98
N GLY A 179 -15.58 0.59 12.89
CA GLY A 179 -15.06 -0.63 12.27
C GLY A 179 -14.91 -0.48 10.74
N PRO A 180 -14.15 -1.38 10.09
CA PRO A 180 -13.81 -1.27 8.67
C PRO A 180 -15.04 -1.25 7.75
N ASP A 181 -16.09 -2.02 8.08
CA ASP A 181 -17.32 -2.05 7.29
C ASP A 181 -18.14 -0.77 7.38
N GLU A 182 -18.10 -0.07 8.51
CA GLU A 182 -18.86 1.16 8.72
C GLU A 182 -18.17 2.35 8.06
N ALA A 183 -16.86 2.48 8.26
CA ALA A 183 -16.03 3.46 7.55
C ALA A 183 -16.15 3.31 6.02
N ALA A 184 -16.17 2.07 5.51
CA ALA A 184 -16.35 1.81 4.08
C ALA A 184 -17.70 2.30 3.56
N ARG A 185 -18.79 2.04 4.31
CA ARG A 185 -20.13 2.51 3.95
C ARG A 185 -20.20 4.04 3.95
N GLU A 186 -19.67 4.69 4.98
CA GLU A 186 -19.67 6.16 5.10
C GLU A 186 -18.97 6.80 3.91
N VAL A 187 -17.72 6.39 3.62
CA VAL A 187 -16.95 6.91 2.50
C VAL A 187 -17.66 6.64 1.17
N SER A 188 -18.19 5.43 0.97
CA SER A 188 -18.84 5.06 -0.28
C SER A 188 -20.13 5.85 -0.53
N GLN A 189 -20.92 6.11 0.52
CA GLN A 189 -22.14 6.90 0.43
C GLN A 189 -21.89 8.34 -0.03
N VAL A 190 -20.77 8.94 0.41
CA VAL A 190 -20.41 10.31 0.04
C VAL A 190 -19.78 10.36 -1.37
N LEU A 191 -18.92 9.40 -1.72
CA LEU A 191 -18.11 9.48 -2.95
C LEU A 191 -18.78 8.88 -4.18
N SER A 192 -19.66 7.88 -4.04
CA SER A 192 -20.30 7.22 -5.19
C SER A 192 -21.09 8.16 -6.10
N PRO A 193 -21.87 9.14 -5.58
CA PRO A 193 -22.58 10.10 -6.43
C PRO A 193 -21.63 10.94 -7.29
N PHE A 194 -20.50 11.38 -6.73
CA PHE A 194 -19.49 12.13 -7.46
C PHE A 194 -18.88 11.29 -8.58
N LEU A 195 -18.43 10.07 -8.26
CA LEU A 195 -17.81 9.18 -9.24
C LEU A 195 -18.77 8.79 -10.37
N THR A 196 -20.04 8.60 -10.05
CA THR A 196 -21.09 8.30 -11.04
C THR A 196 -21.26 9.42 -12.07
N GLN A 197 -21.16 10.68 -11.65
CA GLN A 197 -21.21 11.84 -12.56
C GLN A 197 -19.91 12.06 -13.34
N ALA A 198 -18.79 11.51 -12.84
CA ALA A 198 -17.45 11.73 -13.37
C ALA A 198 -17.02 10.72 -14.45
N VAL A 199 -17.78 9.63 -14.61
CA VAL A 199 -17.58 8.63 -15.67
C VAL A 199 -17.87 9.21 -17.04
N ARG A 200 -17.03 8.86 -18.02
CA ARG A 200 -17.27 9.20 -19.41
C ARG A 200 -18.34 8.26 -20.00
N ALA A 201 -19.37 8.85 -20.59
CA ALA A 201 -20.32 8.13 -21.45
C ALA A 201 -19.63 7.61 -22.72
#